data_AF-A0A3M1DN85-F1
#
_entry.id   AF-A0A3M1DN85-F1
#
_cell.length_a   1.000
_cell.length_b   1.000
_cell.length_c   1.000
_cell.angle_alpha   90.00
_cell.angle_beta   90.00
_cell.angle_gamma   90.00
#
_symmetry.space_group_name_H-M   'P 1'
#
loop_
_entity.id
_entity.type
_entity.pdbx_description
1 polymer ?
#
loop_
_entity_poly.entity_id
_entity_poly.type
_entity_poly.pdbx_seq_one_letter_code
_entity_poly.pdbx_strand_id
1 'polypeptide(L)'
;YTIVEEPPDVPGLLTLRTRDVDLPALADALAPFGVTLPETVAVAVQDHGECLEGSNRRFRFHLWREFVESGGEILRLAYRKPPSHYTRMCAVQQDAPGAIVMDTGSAALWGILEDPVVAAHHDEGFVAVNVGNQHAVGVLLQRGRILGLFEHHTVLLTPEKLWTLVERLRAGTLTDEEVYGDNGHGAYIHPDCTPGRGFQFVAVTGPQRHMAASLGYYFAAPYGDMMLTGCFGLVAAARRILEEAGRESTQIGANFL
;
A
#
# COMPACT_ATOMS: atom_id res chain seq x y z
N TYR A 1 -4.29 -14.68 -29.51
CA TYR A 1 -5.70 -14.63 -29.10
C TYR A 1 -6.29 -13.35 -29.67
N THR A 2 -7.54 -13.37 -30.13
CA THR A 2 -8.21 -12.16 -30.61
C THR A 2 -9.09 -11.65 -29.48
N ILE A 3 -8.84 -10.44 -29.00
CA ILE A 3 -9.75 -9.75 -28.09
C ILE A 3 -10.82 -9.11 -28.96
N VAL A 4 -12.08 -9.36 -28.63
CA VAL A 4 -13.26 -8.82 -29.32
C VAL A 4 -14.19 -8.21 -28.28
N GLU A 5 -14.90 -7.15 -28.65
CA GLU A 5 -15.83 -6.44 -27.76
C GLU A 5 -17.08 -7.27 -27.45
N GLU A 6 -17.50 -8.13 -28.38
CA GLU A 6 -18.67 -8.99 -28.23
C GLU A 6 -18.31 -10.45 -28.44
N PRO A 7 -18.93 -11.38 -27.69
CA PRO A 7 -18.71 -12.81 -27.88
C PRO A 7 -19.10 -13.22 -29.32
N PRO A 8 -18.31 -14.06 -29.99
CA PRO A 8 -18.60 -14.47 -31.35
C PRO A 8 -19.90 -15.27 -31.41
N ASP A 9 -20.68 -15.09 -32.49
CA ASP A 9 -21.93 -15.83 -32.73
C ASP A 9 -21.64 -17.28 -33.17
N VAL A 10 -21.20 -18.09 -32.20
CA VAL A 10 -20.87 -19.51 -32.38
C VAL A 10 -21.69 -20.31 -31.37
N PRO A 11 -22.45 -21.33 -31.79
CA PRO A 11 -23.19 -22.16 -30.86
C PRO A 11 -22.26 -23.02 -30.01
N GLY A 12 -22.66 -23.28 -28.75
CA GLY A 12 -21.93 -24.18 -27.86
C GLY A 12 -20.70 -23.58 -27.17
N LEU A 13 -20.60 -22.24 -27.11
CA LEU A 13 -19.54 -21.59 -26.34
C LEU A 13 -19.71 -21.80 -24.83
N LEU A 14 -18.61 -22.11 -24.16
CA LEU A 14 -18.50 -22.06 -22.71
C LEU A 14 -18.15 -20.63 -22.29
N THR A 15 -19.06 -19.97 -21.56
CA THR A 15 -18.78 -18.65 -20.99
C THR A 15 -18.07 -18.79 -19.65
N LEU A 16 -16.82 -18.33 -19.59
CA LEU A 16 -16.08 -18.17 -18.33
C LEU A 16 -16.16 -16.72 -17.90
N ARG A 17 -16.78 -16.46 -16.75
CA ARG A 17 -16.81 -15.12 -16.14
C ARG A 17 -15.59 -14.98 -15.23
N THR A 18 -14.71 -14.04 -15.55
CA THR A 18 -13.57 -13.67 -14.72
C THR A 18 -13.94 -12.44 -13.90
N ARG A 19 -13.62 -12.46 -12.61
CA ARG A 19 -13.84 -11.36 -11.66
C ARG A 19 -12.60 -11.22 -10.79
N ASP A 20 -12.32 -10.00 -10.37
CA ASP A 20 -11.33 -9.72 -9.33
C ASP A 20 -11.92 -10.04 -7.94
N VAL A 21 -13.23 -9.81 -7.74
CA VAL A 21 -13.92 -10.13 -6.48
C VAL A 21 -15.29 -10.76 -6.76
N ASP A 22 -15.60 -11.87 -6.09
CA ASP A 22 -16.92 -12.50 -6.13
C ASP A 22 -17.52 -12.58 -4.71
N LEU A 23 -18.22 -11.51 -4.30
CA LEU A 23 -18.83 -11.42 -2.96
C LEU A 23 -19.86 -12.53 -2.70
N PRO A 24 -20.76 -12.89 -3.63
CA PRO A 24 -21.62 -14.06 -3.47
C PRO A 24 -20.83 -15.35 -3.23
N ALA A 25 -19.81 -15.64 -4.03
CA ALA A 25 -19.01 -16.86 -3.85
C ALA A 25 -18.26 -16.86 -2.51
N LEU A 26 -17.73 -15.70 -2.07
CA LEU A 26 -17.11 -15.56 -0.75
C LEU A 26 -18.12 -15.76 0.38
N ALA A 27 -19.33 -15.22 0.26
CA ALA A 27 -20.40 -15.41 1.25
C ALA A 27 -20.78 -16.90 1.37
N ASP A 28 -20.98 -17.57 0.24
CA ASP A 28 -21.32 -19.00 0.21
C ASP A 28 -20.20 -19.87 0.79
N ALA A 29 -18.93 -19.54 0.51
CA ALA A 29 -17.77 -20.26 1.03
C ALA A 29 -17.60 -20.09 2.56
N LEU A 30 -17.97 -18.93 3.09
CA LEU A 30 -17.82 -18.58 4.51
C LEU A 30 -19.04 -18.96 5.37
N ALA A 31 -20.21 -19.10 4.76
CA ALA A 31 -21.46 -19.45 5.46
C ALA A 31 -21.37 -20.75 6.30
N PRO A 32 -20.71 -21.85 5.86
CA PRO A 32 -20.54 -23.06 6.68
C PRO A 32 -19.76 -22.83 7.98
N PHE A 33 -18.94 -21.78 8.05
CA PHE A 33 -18.18 -21.38 9.23
C PHE A 33 -18.94 -20.39 10.12
N GLY A 34 -20.20 -20.06 9.80
CA GLY A 34 -21.00 -19.08 10.53
C GLY A 34 -20.51 -17.64 10.35
N VAL A 35 -19.73 -17.37 9.30
CA VAL A 35 -19.18 -16.04 9.02
C VAL A 35 -20.04 -15.36 7.97
N THR A 36 -20.63 -14.22 8.34
CA THR A 36 -21.34 -13.33 7.42
C THR A 36 -20.40 -12.24 6.91
N LEU A 37 -20.50 -11.91 5.61
CA LEU A 37 -19.73 -10.79 5.08
C LEU A 37 -20.19 -9.46 5.71
N PRO A 38 -19.25 -8.54 6.03
CA PRO A 38 -19.59 -7.22 6.53
C PRO A 38 -20.19 -6.33 5.43
N GLU A 39 -20.94 -5.30 5.83
CA GLU A 39 -21.49 -4.30 4.89
C GLU A 39 -20.39 -3.49 4.19
N THR A 40 -19.30 -3.20 4.90
CA THR A 40 -18.12 -2.54 4.33
C THR A 40 -17.10 -3.59 3.95
N VAL A 41 -16.75 -3.60 2.67
CA VAL A 41 -15.65 -4.41 2.13
C VAL A 41 -14.45 -3.50 1.89
N ALA A 42 -13.26 -3.98 2.26
CA ALA A 42 -12.01 -3.37 1.88
C ALA A 42 -11.14 -4.40 1.14
N VAL A 43 -10.48 -3.99 0.07
CA VAL A 43 -9.68 -4.89 -0.78
C VAL A 43 -8.34 -4.23 -1.09
N ALA A 44 -7.24 -4.95 -0.81
CA ALA A 44 -5.92 -4.54 -1.24
C ALA A 44 -5.53 -5.27 -2.52
N VAL A 45 -5.04 -4.54 -3.52
CA VAL A 45 -4.50 -5.09 -4.77
C VAL A 45 -3.13 -4.51 -5.05
N GLN A 46 -2.26 -5.26 -5.70
CA GLN A 46 -1.01 -4.68 -6.19
C GLN A 46 -1.33 -3.85 -7.42
N ASP A 47 -1.27 -2.53 -7.32
CA ASP A 47 -1.59 -1.64 -8.44
C ASP A 47 -0.57 -0.50 -8.52
N HIS A 48 0.18 -0.50 -9.62
CA HIS A 48 1.26 0.45 -9.85
C HIS A 48 0.81 1.71 -10.59
N GLY A 49 -0.46 1.74 -11.00
CA GLY A 49 -0.89 2.65 -12.04
C GLY A 49 -0.48 2.14 -13.43
N GLU A 50 -1.32 2.39 -14.42
CA GLU A 50 -1.05 2.11 -15.82
C GLU A 50 -0.68 3.38 -16.57
N CYS A 51 0.40 3.29 -17.33
CA CYS A 51 0.78 4.27 -18.33
C CYS A 51 0.85 3.60 -19.71
N LEU A 52 0.00 4.06 -20.63
CA LEU A 52 -0.05 3.56 -22.00
C LEU A 52 1.12 4.07 -22.86
N GLU A 53 1.69 5.21 -22.49
CA GLU A 53 2.79 5.86 -23.22
C GLU A 53 4.01 6.06 -22.31
N GLY A 54 5.08 5.30 -22.59
CA GLY A 54 6.36 5.41 -21.87
C GLY A 54 6.57 4.32 -20.82
N SER A 55 7.33 4.64 -19.77
CA SER A 55 7.76 3.66 -18.77
C SER A 55 6.80 3.58 -17.60
N ASN A 56 6.13 2.43 -17.44
CA ASN A 56 5.32 2.12 -16.27
C ASN A 56 6.12 2.22 -14.95
N ARG A 57 7.42 1.88 -14.96
CA ARG A 57 8.30 2.01 -13.79
C ARG A 57 8.49 3.47 -13.37
N ARG A 58 8.68 4.36 -14.36
CA ARG A 58 8.76 5.82 -14.11
C ARG A 58 7.42 6.39 -13.68
N PHE A 59 6.34 5.94 -14.30
CA PHE A 59 5.00 6.39 -13.94
C PHE A 59 4.64 6.03 -12.50
N ARG A 60 4.86 4.77 -12.10
CA ARG A 60 4.70 4.33 -10.71
C ARG A 60 5.47 5.22 -9.74
N PHE A 61 6.73 5.51 -10.04
CA PHE A 61 7.52 6.35 -9.14
C PHE A 61 7.08 7.81 -9.13
N HIS A 62 6.60 8.33 -10.27
CA HIS A 62 6.02 9.67 -10.33
C HIS A 62 4.80 9.81 -9.39
N LEU A 63 3.91 8.81 -9.36
CA LEU A 63 2.76 8.79 -8.44
C LEU A 63 3.20 8.83 -6.97
N TRP A 64 4.25 8.09 -6.61
CA TRP A 64 4.83 8.16 -5.26
C TRP A 64 5.38 9.53 -4.92
N ARG A 65 6.12 10.14 -5.85
CA ARG A 65 6.67 11.47 -5.66
C ARG A 65 5.58 12.51 -5.46
N GLU A 66 4.55 12.51 -6.32
CA GLU A 66 3.39 13.41 -6.21
C GLU A 66 2.66 13.20 -4.87
N PHE A 67 2.49 11.95 -4.44
CA PHE A 67 1.90 11.64 -3.14
C PHE A 67 2.69 12.26 -1.97
N VAL A 68 4.01 12.14 -1.98
CA VAL A 68 4.85 12.74 -0.92
C VAL A 68 4.84 14.27 -1.00
N GLU A 69 4.95 14.85 -2.20
CA GLU A 69 4.91 16.30 -2.45
C GLU A 69 3.56 16.93 -2.07
N SER A 70 2.46 16.19 -2.18
CA SER A 70 1.11 16.63 -1.79
C SER A 70 0.81 16.47 -0.29
N GLY A 71 1.84 16.17 0.52
CA GLY A 71 1.77 16.13 1.98
C GLY A 71 2.14 14.77 2.58
N GLY A 72 2.04 13.69 1.79
CA GLY A 72 2.44 12.35 2.21
C GLY A 72 1.57 11.72 3.30
N GLU A 73 0.35 12.22 3.53
CA GLU A 73 -0.58 11.65 4.52
C GLU A 73 -0.91 10.20 4.16
N ILE A 74 -0.45 9.26 4.98
CA ILE A 74 -0.56 7.81 4.69
C ILE A 74 -2.03 7.36 4.51
N LEU A 75 -2.99 8.11 5.08
CA LEU A 75 -4.43 7.79 4.98
C LEU A 75 -4.95 7.97 3.57
N ARG A 76 -4.34 8.86 2.78
CA ARG A 76 -4.70 9.11 1.38
C ARG A 76 -4.26 7.99 0.44
N LEU A 77 -3.54 6.98 0.93
CA LEU A 77 -3.25 5.77 0.16
C LEU A 77 -4.41 4.77 0.15
N ALA A 78 -5.44 4.98 0.97
CA ALA A 78 -6.69 4.24 0.91
C ALA A 78 -7.76 5.07 0.20
N TYR A 79 -8.47 4.45 -0.73
CA TYR A 79 -9.37 5.13 -1.66
C TYR A 79 -10.80 4.63 -1.53
N ARG A 80 -11.75 5.56 -1.39
CA ARG A 80 -13.18 5.29 -1.69
C ARG A 80 -13.47 5.37 -3.19
N LYS A 81 -12.67 6.15 -3.91
CA LYS A 81 -12.72 6.33 -5.36
C LYS A 81 -11.28 6.45 -5.85
N PRO A 82 -10.67 5.36 -6.34
CA PRO A 82 -9.29 5.39 -6.80
C PRO A 82 -9.19 6.22 -8.09
N PRO A 83 -8.06 6.92 -8.31
CA PRO A 83 -7.74 7.51 -9.61
C PRO A 83 -7.80 6.48 -10.75
N SER A 84 -8.19 6.92 -11.95
CA SER A 84 -8.43 6.03 -13.10
C SER A 84 -7.21 5.26 -13.60
N HIS A 85 -6.00 5.73 -13.27
CA HIS A 85 -4.78 5.01 -13.62
C HIS A 85 -4.58 3.75 -12.79
N TYR A 86 -5.20 3.60 -11.61
CA TYR A 86 -5.19 2.37 -10.82
C TYR A 86 -6.25 1.38 -11.34
N THR A 87 -5.96 0.78 -12.49
CA THR A 87 -6.93 -0.02 -13.23
C THR A 87 -7.41 -1.26 -12.48
N ARG A 88 -6.58 -1.90 -11.64
CA ARG A 88 -6.98 -3.05 -10.81
C ARG A 88 -7.85 -2.61 -9.65
N MET A 89 -7.55 -1.47 -9.03
CA MET A 89 -8.43 -0.91 -8.00
C MET A 89 -9.80 -0.55 -8.59
N CYS A 90 -9.84 0.03 -9.81
CA CYS A 90 -11.07 0.29 -10.52
C CYS A 90 -11.84 -1.00 -10.84
N ALA A 91 -11.16 -2.04 -11.32
CA ALA A 91 -11.79 -3.33 -11.63
C ALA A 91 -12.40 -3.99 -10.38
N VAL A 92 -11.69 -3.97 -9.24
CA VAL A 92 -12.24 -4.39 -7.95
C VAL A 92 -13.51 -3.63 -7.59
N GLN A 93 -13.57 -2.32 -7.81
CA GLN A 93 -14.79 -1.55 -7.52
C GLN A 93 -15.95 -1.81 -8.47
N GLN A 94 -15.69 -2.32 -9.69
CA GLN A 94 -16.75 -2.77 -10.59
C GLN A 94 -17.42 -4.04 -10.04
N ASP A 95 -16.63 -4.94 -9.47
CA ASP A 95 -17.11 -6.18 -8.85
C ASP A 95 -17.69 -5.98 -7.44
N ALA A 96 -17.14 -5.04 -6.67
CA ALA A 96 -17.55 -4.68 -5.32
C ALA A 96 -17.77 -3.16 -5.18
N PRO A 97 -18.92 -2.64 -5.65
CA PRO A 97 -19.23 -1.22 -5.58
C PRO A 97 -19.18 -0.69 -4.14
N GLY A 98 -18.48 0.42 -3.95
CA GLY A 98 -18.31 1.05 -2.63
C GLY A 98 -17.20 0.46 -1.77
N ALA A 99 -16.48 -0.58 -2.24
CA ALA A 99 -15.32 -1.11 -1.55
C ALA A 99 -14.23 -0.04 -1.37
N ILE A 100 -13.61 -0.03 -0.20
CA ILE A 100 -12.41 0.77 0.06
C ILE A 100 -11.21 0.00 -0.48
N VAL A 101 -10.41 0.63 -1.33
CA VAL A 101 -9.31 -0.02 -2.04
C VAL A 101 -7.97 0.61 -1.70
N MET A 102 -6.91 -0.20 -1.69
CA MET A 102 -5.57 0.22 -1.31
C MET A 102 -4.51 -0.59 -2.07
N ASP A 103 -3.33 -0.02 -2.29
CA ASP A 103 -2.20 -0.82 -2.78
C ASP A 103 -1.71 -1.78 -1.68
N THR A 104 -1.34 -3.02 -2.06
CA THR A 104 -0.84 -4.01 -1.09
C THR A 104 0.39 -3.54 -0.32
N GLY A 105 1.29 -2.78 -0.95
CA GLY A 105 2.45 -2.19 -0.29
C GLY A 105 2.04 -1.16 0.74
N SER A 106 1.14 -0.26 0.36
CA SER A 106 0.56 0.75 1.26
C SER A 106 -0.18 0.11 2.44
N ALA A 107 -0.96 -0.95 2.20
CA ALA A 107 -1.67 -1.67 3.26
C ALA A 107 -0.70 -2.30 4.26
N ALA A 108 0.42 -2.86 3.78
CA ALA A 108 1.47 -3.38 4.65
C ALA A 108 2.16 -2.28 5.47
N LEU A 109 2.45 -1.12 4.87
CA LEU A 109 3.03 0.03 5.58
C LEU A 109 2.09 0.56 6.66
N TRP A 110 0.78 0.65 6.37
CA TRP A 110 -0.21 1.01 7.39
C TRP A 110 -0.24 -0.03 8.50
N GLY A 111 -0.24 -1.32 8.15
CA GLY A 111 -0.31 -2.41 9.12
C GLY A 111 0.82 -2.40 10.15
N ILE A 112 2.00 -1.90 9.78
CA ILE A 112 3.12 -1.71 10.70
C ILE A 112 2.74 -0.76 11.87
N LEU A 113 1.89 0.25 11.63
CA LEU A 113 1.42 1.19 12.67
C LEU A 113 0.49 0.54 13.70
N GLU A 114 -0.09 -0.62 13.37
CA GLU A 114 -0.97 -1.36 14.28
C GLU A 114 -0.18 -2.20 15.29
N ASP A 115 1.15 -2.20 15.20
CA ASP A 115 2.04 -2.77 16.22
C ASP A 115 2.32 -1.71 17.32
N PRO A 116 1.95 -1.97 18.59
CA PRO A 116 2.14 -1.00 19.67
C PRO A 116 3.59 -0.57 19.90
N VAL A 117 4.57 -1.45 19.64
CA VAL A 117 5.99 -1.10 19.79
C VAL A 117 6.37 -0.08 18.72
N VAL A 118 5.91 -0.28 17.49
CA VAL A 118 6.19 0.64 16.39
C VAL A 118 5.44 1.96 16.56
N ALA A 119 4.17 1.91 16.98
CA ALA A 119 3.34 3.08 17.21
C ALA A 119 3.92 4.06 18.25
N ALA A 120 4.70 3.55 19.22
CA ALA A 120 5.40 4.39 20.20
C ALA A 120 6.41 5.37 19.57
N HIS A 121 6.88 5.10 18.35
CA HIS A 121 7.81 5.95 17.59
C HIS A 121 7.11 6.97 16.68
N HIS A 122 5.79 7.13 16.77
CA HIS A 122 5.00 8.01 15.91
C HIS A 122 5.52 9.46 15.82
N ASP A 123 5.91 10.04 16.95
CA ASP A 123 6.29 11.47 17.03
C ASP A 123 7.72 11.75 16.57
N GLU A 124 8.66 10.87 16.90
CA GLU A 124 10.06 10.95 16.47
C GLU A 124 10.26 10.46 15.03
N GLY A 125 9.35 9.61 14.55
CA GLY A 125 9.39 8.99 13.24
C GLY A 125 10.30 7.76 13.19
N PHE A 126 9.97 6.84 12.30
CA PHE A 126 10.66 5.57 12.09
C PHE A 126 10.72 5.21 10.60
N VAL A 127 11.60 4.28 10.24
CA VAL A 127 11.64 3.71 8.89
C VAL A 127 10.73 2.49 8.86
N ALA A 128 9.68 2.51 8.03
CA ALA A 128 8.81 1.37 7.81
C ALA A 128 9.19 0.68 6.50
N VAL A 129 9.42 -0.63 6.52
CA VAL A 129 9.88 -1.38 5.35
C VAL A 129 8.97 -2.58 5.11
N ASN A 130 8.30 -2.62 3.97
CA ASN A 130 7.64 -3.82 3.48
C ASN A 130 8.56 -4.51 2.47
N VAL A 131 9.03 -5.73 2.78
CA VAL A 131 9.74 -6.58 1.82
C VAL A 131 8.75 -7.56 1.21
N GLY A 132 8.07 -7.11 0.16
CA GLY A 132 7.08 -7.88 -0.59
C GLY A 132 7.71 -8.93 -1.50
N ASN A 133 6.87 -9.75 -2.14
CA ASN A 133 7.36 -10.76 -3.10
C ASN A 133 7.99 -10.13 -4.35
N GLN A 134 7.35 -9.10 -4.90
CA GLN A 134 7.81 -8.45 -6.13
C GLN A 134 8.56 -7.14 -5.84
N HIS A 135 8.09 -6.37 -4.86
CA HIS A 135 8.67 -5.07 -4.51
C HIS A 135 8.97 -4.96 -3.02
N ALA A 136 10.07 -4.28 -2.72
CA ALA A 136 10.32 -3.75 -1.40
C ALA A 136 10.10 -2.24 -1.42
N VAL A 137 9.36 -1.74 -0.44
CA VAL A 137 9.09 -0.31 -0.24
C VAL A 137 9.54 0.06 1.16
N GLY A 138 10.42 1.05 1.27
CA GLY A 138 10.86 1.62 2.54
C GLY A 138 10.47 3.08 2.63
N VAL A 139 9.92 3.51 3.76
CA VAL A 139 9.41 4.88 3.95
C VAL A 139 9.88 5.50 5.26
N LEU A 140 10.14 6.80 5.26
CA LEU A 140 10.32 7.62 6.46
C LEU A 140 8.95 8.10 6.92
N LEU A 141 8.42 7.50 7.98
CA LEU A 141 7.08 7.79 8.47
C LEU A 141 7.17 8.56 9.80
N GLN A 142 6.59 9.76 9.84
CA GLN A 142 6.52 10.59 11.04
C GLN A 142 5.16 11.26 11.12
N ARG A 143 4.47 11.11 12.25
CA ARG A 143 3.15 11.70 12.50
C ARG A 143 2.12 11.47 11.39
N GLY A 144 2.08 10.24 10.87
CA GLY A 144 1.20 9.85 9.77
C GLY A 144 1.58 10.40 8.39
N ARG A 145 2.71 11.10 8.25
CA ARG A 145 3.24 11.60 6.98
C ARG A 145 4.46 10.79 6.53
N ILE A 146 4.44 10.36 5.28
CA ILE A 146 5.61 9.83 4.59
C ILE A 146 6.44 11.02 4.11
N LEU A 147 7.65 11.17 4.65
CA LEU A 147 8.59 12.25 4.33
C LEU A 147 9.68 11.82 3.35
N GLY A 148 9.74 10.55 3.01
CA GLY A 148 10.65 10.02 2.01
C GLY A 148 10.41 8.54 1.81
N LEU A 149 10.75 8.02 0.64
CA LEU A 149 10.60 6.62 0.31
C LEU A 149 11.58 6.15 -0.76
N PHE A 150 11.74 4.84 -0.84
CA PHE A 150 12.22 4.14 -2.02
C PHE A 150 11.30 2.98 -2.37
N GLU A 151 11.27 2.60 -3.65
CA GLU A 151 10.66 1.36 -4.12
C GLU A 151 11.63 0.63 -5.06
N HIS A 152 11.85 -0.67 -4.80
CA HIS A 152 12.78 -1.51 -5.53
C HIS A 152 12.17 -2.89 -5.83
N HIS A 153 12.60 -3.54 -6.91
CA HIS A 153 12.27 -4.94 -7.14
C HIS A 153 12.95 -5.84 -6.10
N THR A 154 12.19 -6.65 -5.37
CA THR A 154 12.71 -7.53 -4.31
C THR A 154 13.74 -8.52 -4.84
N VAL A 155 13.54 -9.05 -6.04
CA VAL A 155 14.45 -10.04 -6.66
C VAL A 155 15.88 -9.51 -6.87
N LEU A 156 16.06 -8.19 -6.88
CA LEU A 156 17.36 -7.53 -7.07
C LEU A 156 18.01 -7.08 -5.76
N LEU A 157 17.34 -7.33 -4.62
CA LEU A 157 17.83 -6.95 -3.31
C LEU A 157 18.61 -8.08 -2.64
N THR A 158 19.62 -7.67 -1.88
CA THR A 158 20.32 -8.49 -0.88
C THR A 158 20.16 -7.81 0.48
N PRO A 159 20.46 -8.49 1.61
CA PRO A 159 20.48 -7.85 2.92
C PRO A 159 21.32 -6.56 2.95
N GLU A 160 22.49 -6.57 2.32
CA GLU A 160 23.41 -5.43 2.25
C GLU A 160 22.85 -4.26 1.43
N LYS A 161 22.19 -4.58 0.30
CA LYS A 161 21.51 -3.56 -0.51
C LYS A 161 20.33 -2.96 0.25
N LEU A 162 19.50 -3.78 0.89
CA LEU A 162 18.37 -3.32 1.69
C LEU A 162 18.84 -2.42 2.83
N TRP A 163 19.90 -2.82 3.54
CA TRP A 163 20.54 -2.01 4.56
C TRP A 163 21.00 -0.66 3.99
N THR A 164 21.74 -0.66 2.89
CA THR A 164 22.25 0.56 2.24
C THR A 164 21.12 1.50 1.85
N LEU A 165 20.04 0.99 1.26
CA LEU A 165 18.87 1.80 0.89
C LEU A 165 18.22 2.45 2.12
N VAL A 166 18.02 1.69 3.20
CA VAL A 166 17.46 2.20 4.46
C VAL A 166 18.34 3.28 5.08
N GLU A 167 19.65 3.02 5.21
CA GLU A 167 20.58 3.99 5.80
C GLU A 167 20.64 5.29 5.02
N ARG A 168 20.73 5.19 3.69
CA ARG A 168 20.82 6.38 2.83
C ARG A 168 19.51 7.15 2.78
N LEU A 169 18.38 6.46 2.86
CA LEU A 169 17.06 7.09 2.98
C LEU A 169 17.00 7.95 4.25
N ARG A 170 17.29 7.39 5.44
CA ARG A 170 17.26 8.16 6.70
C ARG A 170 18.36 9.23 6.81
N ALA A 171 19.47 9.04 6.11
CA ALA A 171 20.53 10.04 5.98
C ALA A 171 20.19 11.16 4.99
N GLY A 172 19.09 11.08 4.24
CA GLY A 172 18.72 12.09 3.26
C GLY A 172 19.61 12.12 2.01
N THR A 173 20.32 11.02 1.71
CA THR A 173 21.35 10.97 0.64
C THR A 173 21.03 9.99 -0.49
N LEU A 174 19.90 9.28 -0.41
CA LEU A 174 19.46 8.36 -1.45
C LEU A 174 18.82 9.14 -2.60
N THR A 175 19.29 8.96 -3.84
CA THR A 175 18.71 9.65 -5.01
C THR A 175 17.86 8.73 -5.87
N ASP A 176 16.95 9.34 -6.65
CA ASP A 176 16.13 8.64 -7.63
C ASP A 176 16.99 7.93 -8.70
N GLU A 177 18.03 8.60 -9.20
CA GLU A 177 18.91 8.09 -10.24
C GLU A 177 19.63 6.82 -9.81
N GLU A 178 20.03 6.73 -8.55
CA GLU A 178 20.71 5.56 -8.00
C GLU A 178 19.77 4.35 -7.93
N VAL A 179 18.56 4.54 -7.40
CA VAL A 179 17.57 3.48 -7.30
C VAL A 179 17.08 3.05 -8.68
N TYR A 180 16.77 4.01 -9.56
CA TYR A 180 16.34 3.71 -10.92
C TYR A 180 17.45 3.06 -11.75
N GLY A 181 18.70 3.49 -11.57
CA GLY A 181 19.89 2.95 -12.20
C GLY A 181 20.20 1.51 -11.78
N ASP A 182 19.90 1.13 -10.53
CA ASP A 182 19.97 -0.26 -10.03
C ASP A 182 18.72 -1.10 -10.40
N ASN A 183 17.95 -0.63 -11.39
CA ASN A 183 16.71 -1.25 -11.85
C ASN A 183 15.56 -1.25 -10.82
N GLY A 184 15.61 -0.42 -9.78
CA GLY A 184 14.48 -0.09 -8.93
C GLY A 184 13.48 0.87 -9.58
N HIS A 185 12.45 1.26 -8.84
CA HIS A 185 11.44 2.22 -9.29
C HIS A 185 11.90 3.65 -9.10
N GLY A 186 12.42 3.97 -7.92
CA GLY A 186 13.01 5.27 -7.61
C GLY A 186 13.09 5.54 -6.10
N ALA A 187 13.61 6.72 -5.75
CA ALA A 187 13.63 7.24 -4.39
C ALA A 187 13.37 8.74 -4.35
N TYR A 188 12.73 9.20 -3.29
CA TYR A 188 12.40 10.61 -3.10
C TYR A 188 12.42 10.93 -1.61
N ILE A 189 12.95 12.09 -1.26
CA ILE A 189 13.01 12.60 0.11
C ILE A 189 12.46 14.03 0.08
N HIS A 190 11.41 14.28 0.86
CA HIS A 190 10.78 15.58 0.96
C HIS A 190 11.71 16.57 1.67
N PRO A 191 11.75 17.86 1.28
CA PRO A 191 12.60 18.87 1.93
C PRO A 191 12.35 19.06 3.44
N ASP A 192 11.14 18.77 3.93
CA ASP A 192 10.81 18.79 5.36
C ASP A 192 11.54 17.69 6.17
N CYS A 193 12.05 16.65 5.50
CA CYS A 193 12.81 15.60 6.17
C CYS A 193 14.16 16.18 6.62
N THR A 194 14.38 16.26 7.93
CA THR A 194 15.65 16.71 8.51
C THR A 194 16.57 15.50 8.74
N PRO A 195 17.67 15.33 7.96
CA PRO A 195 18.57 14.21 8.12
C PRO A 195 19.19 14.14 9.52
N GLY A 196 19.37 12.92 10.03
CA GLY A 196 20.01 12.68 11.33
C GLY A 196 19.16 13.06 12.56
N ARG A 197 17.90 13.48 12.37
CA ARG A 197 16.98 13.84 13.45
C ARG A 197 15.70 12.98 13.37
N GLY A 198 15.68 11.89 14.15
CA GLY A 198 14.60 10.89 14.12
C GLY A 198 14.97 9.64 13.31
N PHE A 199 13.98 8.80 13.00
CA PHE A 199 14.10 7.63 12.10
C PHE A 199 15.16 6.59 12.51
N GLN A 200 15.49 6.51 13.80
CA GLN A 200 16.48 5.56 14.31
C GLN A 200 15.90 4.13 14.32
N PHE A 201 14.62 4.02 14.67
CA PHE A 201 13.91 2.75 14.67
C PHE A 201 13.54 2.32 13.25
N VAL A 202 13.71 1.02 12.95
CA VAL A 202 13.33 0.41 11.67
C VAL A 202 12.41 -0.76 11.94
N ALA A 203 11.20 -0.71 11.37
CA ALA A 203 10.21 -1.77 11.43
C ALA A 203 10.06 -2.42 10.06
N VAL A 204 10.04 -3.76 10.02
CA VAL A 204 9.98 -4.56 8.80
C VAL A 204 8.77 -5.48 8.82
N THR A 205 8.11 -5.60 7.68
CA THR A 205 7.08 -6.62 7.43
C THR A 205 7.26 -7.22 6.02
N GLY A 206 6.33 -8.09 5.63
CA GLY A 206 6.23 -8.66 4.29
C GLY A 206 6.72 -10.11 4.21
N PRO A 207 6.35 -10.84 3.14
CA PRO A 207 6.71 -12.24 2.95
C PRO A 207 8.23 -12.49 2.81
N GLN A 208 8.98 -11.52 2.29
CA GLN A 208 10.42 -11.63 2.04
C GLN A 208 11.28 -10.94 3.12
N ARG A 209 10.66 -10.53 4.24
CA ARG A 209 11.32 -9.90 5.40
C ARG A 209 12.51 -10.64 5.98
N HIS A 210 12.65 -11.94 5.73
CA HIS A 210 13.81 -12.71 6.18
C HIS A 210 15.13 -12.14 5.64
N MET A 211 15.07 -11.40 4.52
CA MET A 211 16.19 -10.61 3.98
C MET A 211 16.75 -9.60 5.00
N ALA A 212 15.94 -9.14 5.96
CA ALA A 212 16.34 -8.21 7.00
C ALA A 212 16.79 -8.88 8.32
N ALA A 213 16.84 -10.22 8.39
CA ALA A 213 17.05 -10.94 9.65
C ALA A 213 18.38 -10.62 10.34
N SER A 214 19.44 -10.33 9.57
CA SER A 214 20.77 -9.96 10.10
C SER A 214 20.95 -8.47 10.35
N LEU A 215 19.95 -7.63 10.03
CA LEU A 215 20.09 -6.17 10.04
C LEU A 215 19.73 -5.54 11.39
N GLY A 216 19.26 -6.33 12.37
CA GLY A 216 18.84 -5.83 13.68
C GLY A 216 17.54 -5.01 13.65
N TYR A 217 16.77 -5.10 12.57
CA TYR A 217 15.49 -4.41 12.43
C TYR A 217 14.39 -5.12 13.22
N TYR A 218 13.39 -4.35 13.67
CA TYR A 218 12.24 -4.89 14.37
C TYR A 218 11.25 -5.51 13.38
N PHE A 219 10.80 -6.73 13.65
CA PHE A 219 9.82 -7.42 12.80
C PHE A 219 8.42 -7.12 13.34
N ALA A 220 7.68 -6.26 12.64
CA ALA A 220 6.36 -5.84 13.08
C ALA A 220 5.38 -7.03 13.08
N ALA A 221 4.66 -7.19 14.18
CA ALA A 221 3.67 -8.24 14.38
C ALA A 221 2.38 -7.62 14.96
N PRO A 222 1.68 -6.75 14.20
CA PRO A 222 0.43 -6.15 14.64
C PRO A 222 -0.56 -7.25 15.07
N TYR A 223 -1.19 -7.04 16.22
CA TYR A 223 -2.10 -8.02 16.86
C TYR A 223 -1.49 -9.43 17.04
N GLY A 224 -0.16 -9.56 17.04
CA GLY A 224 0.55 -10.82 17.17
C GLY A 224 0.69 -11.63 15.88
N ASP A 225 0.18 -11.14 14.74
CA ASP A 225 0.26 -11.85 13.45
C ASP A 225 0.82 -10.97 12.33
N MET A 226 2.10 -11.15 12.09
CA MET A 226 2.83 -10.49 11.02
C MET A 226 2.36 -10.89 9.61
N MET A 227 1.83 -12.10 9.40
CA MET A 227 1.36 -12.53 8.07
C MET A 227 0.11 -11.78 7.64
N LEU A 228 -0.64 -11.24 8.62
CA LEU A 228 -1.84 -10.43 8.41
C LEU A 228 -1.58 -8.92 8.50
N THR A 229 -0.33 -8.47 8.56
CA THR A 229 0.03 -7.04 8.63
C THR A 229 -0.75 -6.21 7.61
N GLY A 230 -0.76 -6.61 6.33
CA GLY A 230 -1.49 -5.89 5.29
C GLY A 230 -3.01 -5.87 5.50
N CYS A 231 -3.59 -6.97 6.00
CA CYS A 231 -5.03 -7.04 6.31
C CYS A 231 -5.40 -6.10 7.46
N PHE A 232 -4.60 -6.08 8.53
CA PHE A 232 -4.81 -5.15 9.64
C PHE A 232 -4.67 -3.70 9.19
N GLY A 233 -3.67 -3.40 8.36
CA GLY A 233 -3.49 -2.07 7.82
C GLY A 233 -4.65 -1.60 6.95
N LEU A 234 -5.14 -2.48 6.07
CA LEU A 234 -6.30 -2.21 5.24
C LEU A 234 -7.56 -1.91 6.06
N VAL A 235 -7.84 -2.72 7.09
CA VAL A 235 -9.00 -2.53 7.98
C VAL A 235 -8.86 -1.24 8.79
N ALA A 236 -7.66 -0.96 9.32
CA ALA A 236 -7.41 0.24 10.09
C ALA A 236 -7.57 1.51 9.24
N ALA A 237 -7.01 1.55 8.03
CA ALA A 237 -7.21 2.65 7.09
C ALA A 237 -8.68 2.83 6.72
N ALA A 238 -9.39 1.73 6.41
CA ALA A 238 -10.81 1.76 6.08
C ALA A 238 -11.67 2.35 7.22
N ARG A 239 -11.40 1.94 8.47
CA ARG A 239 -12.07 2.49 9.65
C ARG A 239 -11.83 4.00 9.79
N ARG A 240 -10.61 4.47 9.60
CA ARG A 240 -10.28 5.90 9.69
C ARG A 240 -11.00 6.73 8.62
N ILE A 241 -11.04 6.26 7.38
CA ILE A 241 -11.79 6.92 6.30
C ILE A 241 -13.28 7.04 6.64
N LEU A 242 -13.87 5.99 7.22
CA LEU A 242 -15.28 6.00 7.60
C LEU A 242 -15.57 6.96 8.77
N GLU A 243 -14.67 7.01 9.75
CA GLU A 243 -14.77 7.95 10.87
C GLU A 243 -14.70 9.42 10.41
N GLU A 244 -13.81 9.75 9.46
CA GLU A 244 -13.71 11.10 8.89
C GLU A 244 -14.97 11.51 8.12
N ALA A 245 -15.49 10.63 7.27
CA ALA A 245 -16.73 10.91 6.52
C ALA A 245 -17.96 11.10 7.44
N GLY A 246 -18.03 10.35 8.55
CA GLY A 246 -19.07 10.51 9.56
C GLY A 246 -18.98 11.86 10.29
N ARG A 247 -17.76 12.34 10.56
CA ARG A 247 -17.52 13.65 11.20
C ARG A 247 -17.92 14.81 10.27
N GLU A 248 -17.54 14.74 8.99
CA GLU A 248 -17.92 15.75 7.99
C GLU A 248 -19.44 15.85 7.84
N SER A 249 -20.14 14.71 7.77
CA SER A 249 -21.60 14.65 7.66
C SER A 249 -22.30 15.27 8.88
N THR A 250 -21.75 15.04 10.07
CA THR A 250 -22.28 15.60 11.34
C THR A 250 -22.04 17.11 11.42
N GLN A 251 -20.88 17.59 10.97
CA GLN A 251 -20.54 19.01 10.97
C GLN A 251 -21.34 19.81 9.94
N ILE A 252 -21.64 19.21 8.78
CA ILE A 252 -22.56 19.80 7.80
C ILE A 252 -23.98 19.88 8.39
N GLY A 253 -24.48 18.80 9.01
CA GLY A 253 -25.80 18.80 9.64
C GLY A 253 -25.96 19.83 10.77
N ALA A 254 -24.90 20.11 11.52
CA ALA A 254 -24.88 21.14 12.56
C ALA A 254 -24.81 22.59 12.03
N ASN A 255 -24.33 22.80 10.81
CA ASN A 255 -24.27 24.13 10.17
C ASN A 255 -25.58 24.52 9.46
N PHE A 256 -26.54 23.58 9.37
CA PHE A 256 -27.86 23.79 8.76
C PHE A 256 -29.01 23.78 9.79
N LEU A 257 -28.71 23.78 11.09
CA LEU A 257 -29.64 23.94 12.21
C LEU A 257 -29.34 25.25 12.97
#